data_AF-A0A6N8L6J1-F1
#
_entry.id   AF-A0A6N8L6J1-F1
#
_cell.length_a   1.000
_cell.length_b   1.000
_cell.length_c   1.000
_cell.angle_alpha   90.00
_cell.angle_beta   90.00
_cell.angle_gamma   90.00
#
_symmetry.space_group_name_H-M   'P 1'
#
loop_
_entity.id
_entity.type
_entity.pdbx_description
1 polymer ?
#
loop_
_entity_poly.entity_id
_entity_poly.type
_entity_poly.pdbx_seq_one_letter_code
_entity_poly.pdbx_strand_id
1 'polypeptide(L)'
;MVNINVFSQILGLIDRDIFGRLVHQYQSDKHHKGINSWTHFVSMLFCHLSSADSVRDITNGLRSTTGNMSHMGISRTPSKSNLSYMNAHRSHGLFRDLYYKLLDQLWKRHPRQRAELKRLKRKVLLMDATVIPLCLSVFDWAKFRSAKGAVKLHTILDYDGCMPSFVHITDGKQHESKVAKTMSFPKGCVLVVDRGYVDYAWMNVLDSTDCFFVTRAKSNMKYTVVKTVKSEDLLAHGIIEDQIIELDGAANQRYKGKKIRLVRVWDSIKKVEYEFLTNNFCWKPATVAALYKERWEIETFFKHLKQRLKVTSFVGTSENAVYIQIWTALIGILLFKYIQKKAKYDWNLSNLVNFIRLNIFVKIDLWKWADDPFISGKPPDKKGQFQLF
;
A
#
# COMPACT_ATOMS: atom_id res chain seq x y z
N MET A 1 19.39 -7.10 29.12
CA MET A 1 19.71 -5.99 28.19
C MET A 1 19.69 -6.60 26.79
N VAL A 2 19.00 -5.99 25.82
CA VAL A 2 18.93 -6.56 24.46
C VAL A 2 20.28 -6.33 23.77
N ASN A 3 20.88 -7.39 23.22
CA ASN A 3 22.22 -7.30 22.61
C ASN A 3 22.19 -6.94 21.12
N ILE A 4 21.01 -6.97 20.50
CA ILE A 4 20.78 -6.70 19.07
C ILE A 4 20.10 -5.35 18.86
N ASN A 5 20.45 -4.66 17.79
CA ASN A 5 19.83 -3.38 17.46
C ASN A 5 18.41 -3.54 16.89
N VAL A 6 17.64 -2.44 16.90
CA VAL A 6 16.27 -2.38 16.34
C VAL A 6 16.21 -2.91 14.92
N PHE A 7 17.15 -2.52 14.05
CA PHE A 7 17.15 -2.98 12.67
C PHE A 7 17.29 -4.50 12.53
N SER A 8 18.16 -5.12 13.33
CA SER A 8 18.34 -6.57 13.37
C SER A 8 17.09 -7.28 13.87
N GLN A 9 16.37 -6.70 14.83
CA GLN A 9 15.09 -7.22 15.31
C GLN A 9 14.00 -7.14 14.23
N ILE A 10 13.96 -6.05 13.47
CA ILE A 10 13.03 -5.91 12.33
C ILE A 10 13.37 -6.93 11.24
N LEU A 11 14.65 -7.13 10.93
CA LEU A 11 15.10 -8.18 10.01
C LEU A 11 14.73 -9.58 10.50
N GLY A 12 14.69 -9.79 11.82
CA GLY A 12 14.23 -11.03 12.45
C GLY A 12 12.75 -11.36 12.22
N LEU A 13 11.93 -10.40 11.76
CA LEU A 13 10.54 -10.64 11.36
C LEU A 13 10.43 -11.36 10.01
N ILE A 14 11.54 -11.46 9.28
CA ILE A 14 11.59 -12.06 7.95
C ILE A 14 12.08 -13.49 8.08
N ASP A 15 11.25 -14.42 7.62
CA ASP A 15 11.58 -15.84 7.59
C ASP A 15 12.74 -16.10 6.60
N ARG A 16 13.86 -16.57 7.14
CA ARG A 16 15.09 -16.86 6.40
C ARG A 16 14.95 -18.04 5.45
N ASP A 17 14.08 -19.00 5.75
CA ASP A 17 13.85 -20.18 4.93
C ASP A 17 12.98 -19.83 3.72
N ILE A 18 12.01 -18.94 3.89
CA ILE A 18 11.27 -18.34 2.76
C ILE A 18 12.25 -17.59 1.86
N PHE A 19 13.12 -16.75 2.43
CA PHE A 19 14.10 -16.00 1.65
C PHE A 19 15.07 -16.92 0.90
N GLY A 20 15.63 -17.93 1.58
CA GLY A 20 16.56 -18.89 0.99
C GLY A 20 15.96 -19.69 -0.18
N ARG A 21 14.71 -20.13 -0.05
CA ARG A 21 13.99 -20.79 -1.15
C ARG A 21 13.83 -19.90 -2.38
N LEU A 22 13.49 -18.63 -2.17
CA LEU A 22 13.38 -17.66 -3.27
C LEU A 22 14.75 -17.38 -3.91
N VAL A 23 15.82 -17.26 -3.11
CA VAL A 23 17.19 -17.12 -3.63
C VAL A 23 17.56 -18.28 -4.55
N HIS A 24 17.23 -19.51 -4.14
CA HIS A 24 17.45 -20.70 -4.97
C HIS A 24 16.60 -20.66 -6.25
N GLN A 25 15.30 -20.36 -6.15
CA GLN A 25 14.38 -20.26 -7.29
C GLN A 25 14.87 -19.26 -8.35
N TYR A 26 15.35 -18.09 -7.93
CA TYR A 26 15.83 -17.04 -8.83
C TYR A 26 17.32 -17.16 -9.17
N GLN A 27 18.03 -18.17 -8.63
CA GLN A 27 19.49 -18.30 -8.72
C GLN A 27 20.22 -16.98 -8.41
N SER A 28 19.70 -16.20 -7.47
CA SER A 28 20.08 -14.78 -7.30
C SER A 28 21.47 -14.56 -6.69
N ASP A 29 22.08 -15.65 -6.21
CA ASP A 29 23.44 -15.72 -5.68
C ASP A 29 24.42 -16.47 -6.58
N LYS A 30 24.00 -16.83 -7.80
CA LYS A 30 24.90 -17.41 -8.79
C LYS A 30 26.03 -16.41 -9.10
N HIS A 31 27.27 -16.85 -8.93
CA HIS A 31 28.50 -16.04 -9.10
C HIS A 31 28.70 -14.87 -8.13
N HIS A 32 28.03 -14.86 -6.97
CA HIS A 32 28.24 -13.79 -5.99
C HIS A 32 29.68 -13.81 -5.45
N LYS A 33 30.36 -12.65 -5.46
CA LYS A 33 31.72 -12.49 -4.94
C LYS A 33 31.72 -12.00 -3.49
N GLY A 34 31.08 -12.76 -2.61
CA GLY A 34 31.00 -12.48 -1.16
C GLY A 34 29.90 -11.51 -0.70
N ILE A 35 29.05 -11.01 -1.60
CA ILE A 35 27.84 -10.23 -1.26
C ILE A 35 26.62 -10.93 -1.84
N ASN A 36 25.89 -11.60 -0.96
CA ASN A 36 24.71 -12.39 -1.30
C ASN A 36 23.43 -11.54 -1.38
N SER A 37 22.34 -12.20 -1.75
CA SER A 37 21.01 -11.61 -1.95
C SER A 37 20.44 -11.06 -0.66
N TRP A 38 20.74 -11.72 0.46
CA TRP A 38 20.37 -11.21 1.78
C TRP A 38 21.03 -9.86 2.07
N THR A 39 22.33 -9.75 1.84
CA THR A 39 23.07 -8.50 2.05
C THR A 39 22.51 -7.35 1.21
N HIS A 40 22.12 -7.65 -0.03
CA HIS A 40 21.46 -6.66 -0.90
C HIS A 40 20.09 -6.27 -0.39
N PHE A 41 19.28 -7.24 0.02
CA PHE A 41 17.97 -6.99 0.63
C PHE A 41 18.10 -6.10 1.87
N VAL A 42 19.00 -6.44 2.80
CA VAL A 42 19.28 -5.63 3.99
C VAL A 42 19.69 -4.20 3.61
N SER A 43 20.51 -4.04 2.57
CA SER A 43 20.95 -2.72 2.10
C SER A 43 19.79 -1.87 1.57
N MET A 44 18.89 -2.48 0.80
CA MET A 44 17.72 -1.79 0.27
C MET A 44 16.66 -1.53 1.35
N LEU A 45 16.47 -2.45 2.30
CA LEU A 45 15.60 -2.20 3.44
C LEU A 45 16.14 -1.07 4.33
N PHE A 46 17.47 -1.07 4.57
CA PHE A 46 18.14 0.01 5.29
C PHE A 46 17.92 1.35 4.59
N CYS A 47 18.06 1.44 3.27
CA CYS A 47 17.77 2.66 2.49
C CYS A 47 16.42 3.29 2.87
N HIS A 48 15.38 2.47 2.97
CA HIS A 48 14.07 2.95 3.35
C HIS A 48 13.97 3.34 4.82
N LEU A 49 14.41 2.46 5.74
CA LEU A 49 14.24 2.64 7.18
C LEU A 49 15.12 3.77 7.75
N SER A 50 16.32 3.97 7.23
CA SER A 50 17.22 5.07 7.62
C SER A 50 16.99 6.35 6.84
N SER A 51 16.11 6.33 5.84
CA SER A 51 15.93 7.43 4.90
C SER A 51 17.23 7.83 4.16
N ALA A 52 18.06 6.87 3.77
CA ALA A 52 19.26 7.11 2.95
C ALA A 52 18.90 7.52 1.52
N ASP A 53 19.53 8.59 1.00
CA ASP A 53 19.20 9.18 -0.31
C ASP A 53 20.12 8.71 -1.45
N SER A 54 21.24 8.09 -1.12
CA SER A 54 22.19 7.60 -2.11
C SER A 54 22.75 6.23 -1.75
N VAL A 55 23.31 5.55 -2.76
CA VAL A 55 24.09 4.31 -2.57
C VAL A 55 25.26 4.54 -1.59
N ARG A 56 25.82 5.74 -1.56
CA ARG A 56 26.91 6.10 -0.65
C ARG A 56 26.41 6.15 0.79
N ASP A 57 25.23 6.72 1.03
CA ASP A 57 24.62 6.78 2.37
C ASP A 57 24.28 5.38 2.88
N ILE A 58 23.77 4.51 2.01
CA ILE A 58 23.53 3.10 2.35
C ILE A 58 24.84 2.42 2.77
N THR A 59 25.89 2.58 1.94
CA THR A 59 27.19 1.95 2.18
C THR A 59 27.82 2.47 3.47
N ASN A 60 27.87 3.79 3.66
CA ASN A 60 28.52 4.41 4.82
C ASN A 60 27.70 4.17 6.10
N GLY A 61 26.37 4.24 6.03
CA GLY A 61 25.48 3.98 7.16
C GLY A 61 25.53 2.52 7.62
N LEU A 62 25.71 1.56 6.72
CA LEU A 62 25.96 0.18 7.12
C LEU A 62 27.39 -0.03 7.65
N ARG A 63 28.40 0.67 7.12
CA ARG A 63 29.79 0.58 7.61
C ARG A 63 29.95 1.15 9.02
N SER A 64 29.16 2.14 9.41
CA SER A 64 29.20 2.69 10.77
C SER A 64 28.66 1.74 11.85
N THR A 65 28.09 0.58 11.45
CA THR A 65 27.62 -0.46 12.37
C THR A 65 28.77 -1.34 12.86
N THR A 66 29.79 -0.73 13.48
CA THR A 66 30.95 -1.45 13.99
C THR A 66 30.51 -2.49 15.06
N GLY A 67 30.80 -3.77 14.81
CA GLY A 67 30.59 -4.88 15.75
C GLY A 67 29.23 -5.60 15.73
N ASN A 68 28.22 -5.16 14.94
CA ASN A 68 26.87 -5.77 14.97
C ASN A 68 26.39 -6.33 13.60
N MET A 69 27.27 -6.44 12.61
CA MET A 69 26.92 -6.91 11.26
C MET A 69 26.44 -8.37 11.23
N SER A 70 27.02 -9.22 12.07
CA SER A 70 26.61 -10.62 12.21
C SER A 70 25.14 -10.75 12.64
N HIS A 71 24.65 -9.84 13.50
CA HIS A 71 23.24 -9.81 13.92
C HIS A 71 22.27 -9.44 12.80
N MET A 72 22.73 -8.70 11.80
CA MET A 72 21.95 -8.44 10.57
C MET A 72 22.05 -9.61 9.58
N GLY A 73 22.88 -10.61 9.87
CA GLY A 73 23.22 -11.71 8.96
C GLY A 73 23.94 -11.26 7.69
N ILE A 74 24.71 -10.17 7.77
CA ILE A 74 25.56 -9.70 6.67
C ILE A 74 27.02 -10.04 6.99
N SER A 75 27.73 -10.64 6.03
CA SER A 75 29.15 -10.96 6.16
C SER A 75 30.05 -9.78 5.82
N ARG A 76 29.62 -8.95 4.86
CA ARG A 76 30.39 -7.82 4.33
C ARG A 76 29.48 -6.71 3.84
N THR A 77 29.77 -5.47 4.22
CA THR A 77 29.01 -4.30 3.71
C THR A 77 29.33 -4.08 2.23
N PRO A 78 28.31 -3.91 1.36
CA PRO A 78 28.55 -3.65 -0.06
C PRO A 78 29.22 -2.30 -0.28
N SER A 79 30.08 -2.21 -1.29
CA SER A 79 30.55 -0.92 -1.81
C SER A 79 29.46 -0.26 -2.67
N LYS A 80 29.71 0.99 -3.07
CA LYS A 80 28.86 1.69 -4.04
C LYS A 80 28.71 0.92 -5.35
N SER A 81 29.83 0.45 -5.91
CA SER A 81 29.83 -0.30 -7.16
C SER A 81 29.07 -1.62 -7.03
N ASN A 82 29.23 -2.31 -5.91
CA ASN A 82 28.53 -3.57 -5.65
C ASN A 82 27.01 -3.36 -5.61
N LEU A 83 26.52 -2.36 -4.85
CA LEU A 83 25.08 -2.13 -4.74
C LEU A 83 24.47 -1.67 -6.08
N SER A 84 25.16 -0.79 -6.80
CA SER A 84 24.71 -0.36 -8.12
C SER A 84 24.65 -1.52 -9.12
N TYR A 85 25.65 -2.40 -9.13
CA TYR A 85 25.67 -3.60 -9.98
C TYR A 85 24.53 -4.55 -9.63
N MET A 86 24.32 -4.84 -8.34
CA MET A 86 23.24 -5.72 -7.89
C MET A 86 21.85 -5.16 -8.22
N ASN A 87 21.65 -3.84 -8.05
CA ASN A 87 20.41 -3.18 -8.43
C ASN A 87 20.13 -3.28 -9.94
N ALA A 88 21.17 -3.32 -10.77
CA ALA A 88 21.00 -3.47 -12.22
C ALA A 88 20.73 -4.91 -12.66
N HIS A 89 21.35 -5.91 -12.02
CA HIS A 89 21.39 -7.28 -12.57
C HIS A 89 20.64 -8.34 -11.76
N ARG A 90 20.45 -8.17 -10.44
CA ARG A 90 19.71 -9.16 -9.64
C ARG A 90 18.23 -9.01 -9.94
N SER A 91 17.54 -10.10 -10.26
CA SER A 91 16.11 -10.04 -10.59
C SER A 91 15.29 -9.37 -9.49
N HIS A 92 14.53 -8.33 -9.85
CA HIS A 92 13.53 -7.73 -8.97
C HIS A 92 12.43 -8.73 -8.53
N GLY A 93 12.27 -9.84 -9.28
CA GLY A 93 11.29 -10.90 -8.98
C GLY A 93 11.48 -11.53 -7.60
N LEU A 94 12.73 -11.65 -7.14
CA LEU A 94 13.05 -12.11 -5.77
C LEU A 94 12.32 -11.27 -4.71
N PHE A 95 12.39 -9.94 -4.83
CA PHE A 95 11.81 -9.02 -3.85
C PHE A 95 10.29 -8.93 -3.96
N ARG A 96 9.76 -9.04 -5.19
CA ARG A 96 8.32 -9.16 -5.43
C ARG A 96 7.74 -10.38 -4.73
N ASP A 97 8.33 -11.54 -4.97
CA ASP A 97 7.79 -12.80 -4.44
C ASP A 97 7.97 -12.86 -2.92
N LEU A 98 9.08 -12.29 -2.40
CA LEU A 98 9.28 -12.11 -0.97
C LEU A 98 8.18 -11.24 -0.35
N TYR A 99 7.81 -10.12 -0.98
CA TYR A 99 6.71 -9.28 -0.51
C TYR A 99 5.42 -10.08 -0.35
N TYR A 100 5.02 -10.86 -1.37
CA TYR A 100 3.78 -11.64 -1.31
C TYR A 100 3.84 -12.76 -0.26
N LYS A 101 4.99 -13.45 -0.12
CA LYS A 101 5.16 -14.46 0.94
C LYS A 101 5.08 -13.86 2.34
N LEU A 102 5.70 -12.70 2.56
CA LEU A 102 5.62 -11.98 3.84
C LEU A 102 4.22 -11.43 4.10
N LEU A 103 3.52 -10.96 3.06
CA LEU A 103 2.13 -10.52 3.17
C LEU A 103 1.24 -11.68 3.66
N ASP A 104 1.44 -12.87 3.11
CA ASP A 104 0.71 -14.06 3.54
C ASP A 104 1.03 -14.42 4.99
N GLN A 105 2.32 -14.47 5.35
CA GLN A 105 2.78 -14.88 6.68
C GLN A 105 2.40 -13.88 7.78
N LEU A 106 2.70 -12.60 7.59
CA LEU A 106 2.60 -11.57 8.64
C LEU A 106 1.21 -10.95 8.69
N TRP A 107 0.52 -10.88 7.54
CA TRP A 107 -0.70 -10.11 7.42
C TRP A 107 -1.96 -10.97 7.33
N LYS A 108 -2.00 -11.93 6.38
CA LYS A 108 -3.18 -12.75 6.14
C LYS A 108 -3.48 -13.76 7.26
N ARG A 109 -2.47 -14.20 8.01
CA ARG A 109 -2.66 -15.09 9.18
C ARG A 109 -3.41 -14.44 10.35
N HIS A 110 -3.45 -13.11 10.41
CA HIS A 110 -4.09 -12.36 11.48
C HIS A 110 -5.03 -11.30 10.91
N PRO A 111 -6.11 -11.68 10.20
CA PRO A 111 -7.00 -10.69 9.60
C PRO A 111 -7.63 -9.81 10.68
N ARG A 112 -7.61 -8.49 10.49
CA ARG A 112 -8.29 -7.53 11.37
C ARG A 112 -9.45 -6.95 10.58
N GLN A 113 -10.67 -7.08 11.06
CA GLN A 113 -11.82 -6.46 10.42
C GLN A 113 -11.94 -5.01 10.88
N ARG A 114 -11.99 -4.09 9.92
CA ARG A 114 -12.16 -2.66 10.23
C ARG A 114 -13.60 -2.35 10.60
N ALA A 115 -13.77 -1.44 11.57
CA ALA A 115 -15.05 -1.13 12.19
C ALA A 115 -16.13 -0.64 11.20
N GLU A 116 -15.74 0.22 10.27
CA GLU A 116 -16.66 0.94 9.38
C GLU A 116 -17.52 0.01 8.50
N LEU A 117 -16.95 -1.13 8.07
CA LEU A 117 -17.62 -2.10 7.19
C LEU A 117 -17.84 -3.47 7.86
N LYS A 118 -17.78 -3.58 9.19
CA LYS A 118 -17.94 -4.87 9.93
C LYS A 118 -19.17 -5.69 9.53
N ARG A 119 -20.26 -5.02 9.15
CA ARG A 119 -21.52 -5.67 8.76
C ARG A 119 -21.43 -6.33 7.37
N LEU A 120 -20.50 -5.89 6.53
CA LEU A 120 -20.30 -6.41 5.19
C LEU A 120 -19.37 -7.63 5.25
N LYS A 121 -19.95 -8.83 5.24
CA LYS A 121 -19.21 -10.10 5.22
C LYS A 121 -18.67 -10.43 3.81
N ARG A 122 -17.97 -9.49 3.18
CA ARG A 122 -17.39 -9.63 1.83
C ARG A 122 -16.01 -8.99 1.79
N LYS A 123 -15.14 -9.52 0.93
CA LYS A 123 -13.83 -8.92 0.69
C LYS A 123 -14.00 -7.60 -0.06
N VAL A 124 -13.53 -6.51 0.52
CA VAL A 124 -13.52 -5.19 -0.11
C VAL A 124 -12.12 -4.90 -0.65
N LEU A 125 -12.06 -4.58 -1.94
CA LEU A 125 -10.84 -4.31 -2.68
C LEU A 125 -10.90 -2.87 -3.19
N LEU A 126 -9.93 -2.06 -2.79
CA LEU A 126 -9.79 -0.69 -3.27
C LEU A 126 -8.79 -0.70 -4.42
N MET A 127 -9.16 -0.17 -5.57
CA MET A 127 -8.29 -0.16 -6.74
C MET A 127 -8.04 1.26 -7.21
N ASP A 128 -6.76 1.57 -7.36
CA ASP A 128 -6.30 2.86 -7.85
C ASP A 128 -4.85 2.74 -8.34
N ALA A 129 -4.37 3.76 -9.02
CA ALA A 129 -2.98 3.82 -9.48
C ALA A 129 -2.32 5.11 -9.03
N THR A 130 -1.00 5.04 -8.83
CA THR A 130 -0.23 6.22 -8.49
C THR A 130 0.98 6.38 -9.38
N VAL A 131 1.25 7.63 -9.78
CA VAL A 131 2.41 7.98 -10.60
C VAL A 131 3.59 8.30 -9.70
N ILE A 132 4.71 7.62 -9.93
CA ILE A 132 6.00 7.92 -9.32
C ILE A 132 6.83 8.68 -10.36
N PRO A 133 7.09 9.98 -10.16
CA PRO A 133 7.83 10.78 -11.13
C PRO A 133 9.30 10.35 -11.19
N LEU A 134 9.85 10.32 -12.40
CA LEU A 134 11.25 10.05 -12.70
C LEU A 134 11.85 11.18 -13.55
N CYS A 135 13.14 11.45 -13.37
CA CYS A 135 13.85 12.41 -14.21
C CYS A 135 14.21 11.77 -15.56
N LEU A 136 13.62 12.23 -16.67
CA LEU A 136 13.80 11.57 -17.97
C LEU A 136 15.25 11.52 -18.46
N SER A 137 16.07 12.50 -18.10
CA SER A 137 17.50 12.52 -18.48
C SER A 137 18.31 11.39 -17.84
N VAL A 138 17.78 10.79 -16.76
CA VAL A 138 18.43 9.72 -16.00
C VAL A 138 17.71 8.37 -16.21
N PHE A 139 16.43 8.40 -16.63
CA PHE A 139 15.55 7.23 -16.79
C PHE A 139 14.91 7.23 -18.19
N ASP A 140 15.72 7.00 -19.21
CA ASP A 140 15.35 7.02 -20.64
C ASP A 140 14.32 5.96 -21.05
N TRP A 141 14.27 4.84 -20.31
CA TRP A 141 13.30 3.75 -20.47
C TRP A 141 11.88 4.12 -19.98
N ALA A 142 11.72 5.12 -19.11
CA ALA A 142 10.46 5.41 -18.41
C ALA A 142 9.66 6.59 -18.99
N LYS A 143 9.54 6.72 -20.32
CA LYS A 143 8.90 7.88 -20.98
C LYS A 143 7.40 8.00 -20.65
N PHE A 144 6.98 9.10 -19.99
CA PHE A 144 5.56 9.42 -19.69
C PHE A 144 5.02 10.58 -20.53
N ARG A 145 5.82 11.64 -20.75
CA ARG A 145 5.59 12.79 -21.65
C ARG A 145 6.91 13.25 -22.29
N SER A 146 6.88 14.21 -23.22
CA SER A 146 8.07 14.73 -23.95
C SER A 146 9.27 15.11 -23.06
N ALA A 147 9.05 15.57 -21.83
CA ALA A 147 10.10 15.97 -20.89
C ALA A 147 9.96 15.41 -19.44
N LYS A 148 9.00 14.50 -19.17
CA LYS A 148 8.88 13.84 -17.85
C LYS A 148 8.81 12.32 -17.94
N GLY A 149 9.59 11.64 -17.12
CA GLY A 149 9.58 10.19 -17.00
C GLY A 149 8.70 9.80 -15.82
N ALA A 150 8.07 8.64 -15.87
CA ALA A 150 7.34 8.14 -14.72
C ALA A 150 7.09 6.64 -14.81
N VAL A 151 7.00 6.04 -13.64
CA VAL A 151 6.48 4.70 -13.44
C VAL A 151 5.09 4.82 -12.82
N LYS A 152 4.16 3.98 -13.25
CA LYS A 152 2.82 3.90 -12.68
C LYS A 152 2.68 2.62 -11.87
N LEU A 153 2.20 2.77 -10.65
CA LEU A 153 1.96 1.70 -9.70
C LEU A 153 0.46 1.43 -9.60
N HIS A 154 -0.04 0.45 -10.34
CA HIS A 154 -1.43 -0.01 -10.29
C HIS A 154 -1.59 -0.94 -9.09
N THR A 155 -2.48 -0.59 -8.16
CA THR A 155 -2.57 -1.27 -6.86
C THR A 155 -4.00 -1.69 -6.55
N ILE A 156 -4.15 -2.92 -6.06
CA ILE A 156 -5.36 -3.38 -5.40
C ILE A 156 -5.06 -3.54 -3.91
N LEU A 157 -5.59 -2.63 -3.11
CA LEU A 157 -5.49 -2.65 -1.65
C LEU A 157 -6.61 -3.52 -1.07
N ASP A 158 -6.25 -4.47 -0.20
CA ASP A 158 -7.21 -5.13 0.66
C ASP A 158 -7.66 -4.14 1.75
N TYR A 159 -8.97 -3.93 1.89
CA TYR A 159 -9.53 -2.92 2.80
C TYR A 159 -9.24 -3.21 4.27
N ASP A 160 -9.52 -4.44 4.72
CA ASP A 160 -9.35 -4.84 6.12
C ASP A 160 -7.89 -4.77 6.54
N GLY A 161 -7.02 -5.21 5.62
CA GLY A 161 -5.60 -5.16 5.81
C GLY A 161 -4.94 -3.81 5.55
N CYS A 162 -5.57 -2.90 4.83
CA CYS A 162 -4.91 -1.74 4.21
C CYS A 162 -3.53 -2.07 3.59
N MET A 163 -3.38 -3.25 2.97
CA MET A 163 -2.13 -3.70 2.35
C MET A 163 -2.37 -4.09 0.89
N PRO A 164 -1.43 -3.81 -0.03
CA PRO A 164 -1.55 -4.23 -1.42
C PRO A 164 -1.65 -5.75 -1.58
N SER A 165 -2.81 -6.22 -2.00
CA SER A 165 -3.01 -7.62 -2.38
C SER A 165 -2.47 -7.91 -3.77
N PHE A 166 -2.39 -6.87 -4.62
CA PHE A 166 -1.85 -6.95 -5.96
C PHE A 166 -1.20 -5.61 -6.33
N VAL A 167 -0.08 -5.69 -7.04
CA VAL A 167 0.68 -4.54 -7.51
C VAL A 167 1.21 -4.87 -8.91
N HIS A 168 0.92 -3.98 -9.86
CA HIS A 168 1.48 -4.06 -11.20
C HIS A 168 2.18 -2.74 -11.53
N ILE A 169 3.41 -2.85 -11.99
CA ILE A 169 4.27 -1.71 -12.30
C ILE A 169 4.33 -1.59 -13.83
N THR A 170 3.97 -0.43 -14.36
CA THR A 170 4.06 -0.14 -15.79
C THR A 170 4.82 1.16 -16.03
N ASP A 171 5.20 1.40 -17.29
CA ASP A 171 5.50 2.76 -17.72
C ASP A 171 4.30 3.70 -17.47
N GLY A 172 4.55 5.01 -17.48
CA GLY A 172 3.51 6.00 -17.20
C GLY A 172 2.40 6.07 -18.27
N LYS A 173 2.61 5.58 -19.50
CA LYS A 173 1.68 5.79 -20.63
C LYS A 173 0.43 4.92 -20.56
N GLN A 174 0.51 3.77 -19.90
CA GLN A 174 -0.63 2.86 -19.83
C GLN A 174 -1.81 3.49 -19.05
N HIS A 175 -2.97 3.53 -19.71
CA HIS A 175 -4.22 3.92 -19.08
C HIS A 175 -4.68 2.85 -18.08
N GLU A 176 -5.14 3.30 -16.92
CA GLU A 176 -5.54 2.46 -15.79
C GLU A 176 -6.69 1.50 -16.12
N SER A 177 -7.67 1.98 -16.90
CA SER A 177 -8.78 1.15 -17.37
C SER A 177 -8.35 -0.01 -18.27
N LYS A 178 -7.20 0.08 -18.95
CA LYS A 178 -6.65 -1.02 -19.76
C LYS A 178 -6.04 -2.10 -18.88
N VAL A 179 -5.29 -1.68 -17.85
CA VAL A 179 -4.65 -2.59 -16.90
C VAL A 179 -5.69 -3.26 -16.00
N ALA A 180 -6.79 -2.57 -15.64
CA ALA A 180 -7.89 -3.17 -14.89
C ALA A 180 -8.58 -4.33 -15.62
N LYS A 181 -8.62 -4.29 -16.96
CA LYS A 181 -9.22 -5.35 -17.79
C LYS A 181 -8.41 -6.64 -17.82
N THR A 182 -7.13 -6.60 -17.46
CA THR A 182 -6.27 -7.80 -17.40
C THR A 182 -6.34 -8.50 -16.04
N MET A 183 -7.10 -7.95 -15.09
CA MET A 183 -7.19 -8.48 -13.73
C MET A 183 -8.47 -9.30 -13.54
N SER A 184 -8.34 -10.40 -12.79
CA SER A 184 -9.46 -11.23 -12.32
C SER A 184 -9.68 -11.02 -10.84
N PHE A 185 -10.93 -10.93 -10.42
CA PHE A 185 -11.31 -10.70 -9.03
C PHE A 185 -12.03 -11.91 -8.42
N PRO A 186 -11.87 -12.19 -7.11
CA PRO A 186 -12.58 -13.27 -6.46
C PRO A 186 -14.10 -13.06 -6.52
N LYS A 187 -14.84 -14.14 -6.78
CA LYS A 187 -16.31 -14.13 -6.77
C LYS A 187 -16.85 -13.58 -5.45
N GLY A 188 -17.84 -12.70 -5.53
CA GLY A 188 -18.52 -12.08 -4.40
C GLY A 188 -17.75 -10.96 -3.71
N CYS A 189 -16.57 -10.56 -4.19
CA CYS A 189 -15.86 -9.39 -3.67
C CYS A 189 -16.52 -8.07 -4.09
N VAL A 190 -16.15 -6.99 -3.42
CA VAL A 190 -16.58 -5.63 -3.72
C VAL A 190 -15.39 -4.80 -4.17
N LEU A 191 -15.40 -4.37 -5.42
CA LEU A 191 -14.37 -3.53 -5.99
C LEU A 191 -14.78 -2.05 -5.91
N VAL A 192 -13.99 -1.23 -5.21
CA VAL A 192 -14.20 0.21 -5.11
C VAL A 192 -13.15 0.90 -5.96
N VAL A 193 -13.59 1.62 -6.99
CA VAL A 193 -12.71 2.29 -7.97
C VAL A 193 -13.11 3.75 -8.15
N ASP A 194 -12.17 4.58 -8.58
CA ASP A 194 -12.48 5.97 -8.93
C ASP A 194 -13.22 6.08 -10.28
N ARG A 195 -13.86 7.24 -10.51
CA ARG A 195 -14.57 7.59 -11.75
C ARG A 195 -13.76 7.36 -13.03
N GLY A 196 -12.43 7.49 -12.95
CA GLY A 196 -11.52 7.22 -14.09
C GLY A 196 -11.58 5.80 -14.63
N TYR A 197 -12.02 4.83 -13.83
CA TYR A 197 -12.13 3.42 -14.19
C TYR A 197 -13.45 3.03 -14.85
N VAL A 198 -14.43 3.95 -14.94
CA VAL A 198 -15.74 3.67 -15.52
C VAL A 198 -15.61 3.32 -17.01
N ASP A 199 -15.75 2.02 -17.29
CA ASP A 199 -15.87 1.41 -18.60
C ASP A 199 -16.98 0.36 -18.53
N TYR A 200 -18.10 0.63 -19.20
CA TYR A 200 -19.30 -0.20 -19.07
C TYR A 200 -19.13 -1.63 -19.59
N ALA A 201 -18.21 -1.88 -20.53
CA ALA A 201 -17.94 -3.24 -21.00
C ALA A 201 -17.20 -4.03 -19.92
N TRP A 202 -16.21 -3.42 -19.26
CA TRP A 202 -15.51 -4.03 -18.13
C TRP A 202 -16.44 -4.20 -16.91
N MET A 203 -17.28 -3.22 -16.62
CA MET A 203 -18.27 -3.34 -15.54
C MET A 203 -19.26 -4.48 -15.79
N ASN A 204 -19.65 -4.73 -17.05
CA ASN A 204 -20.46 -5.89 -17.38
C ASN A 204 -19.71 -7.21 -17.16
N VAL A 205 -18.39 -7.26 -17.39
CA VAL A 205 -17.57 -8.43 -17.03
C VAL A 205 -17.59 -8.65 -15.53
N LEU A 206 -17.32 -7.60 -14.72
CA LEU A 206 -17.39 -7.70 -13.25
C LEU A 206 -18.74 -8.23 -12.79
N ASP A 207 -19.82 -7.63 -13.27
CA ASP A 207 -21.19 -8.02 -12.96
C ASP A 207 -21.49 -9.48 -13.36
N SER A 208 -21.07 -9.89 -14.56
CA SER A 208 -21.28 -11.27 -15.05
C SER A 208 -20.41 -12.31 -14.32
N THR A 209 -19.35 -11.87 -13.64
CA THR A 209 -18.49 -12.73 -12.80
C THR A 209 -18.87 -12.70 -11.31
N ASP A 210 -20.02 -12.11 -10.97
CA ASP A 210 -20.50 -11.94 -9.58
C ASP A 210 -19.48 -11.18 -8.71
N CYS A 211 -18.83 -10.18 -9.31
CA CYS A 211 -18.06 -9.17 -8.61
C CYS A 211 -18.92 -7.90 -8.48
N PHE A 212 -19.08 -7.41 -7.25
CA PHE A 212 -19.76 -6.14 -7.03
C PHE A 212 -18.78 -4.98 -7.26
N PHE A 213 -19.29 -3.85 -7.71
CA PHE A 213 -18.50 -2.63 -7.81
C PHE A 213 -19.19 -1.43 -7.15
N VAL A 214 -18.39 -0.47 -6.71
CA VAL A 214 -18.84 0.87 -6.33
C VAL A 214 -17.90 1.89 -6.97
N THR A 215 -18.45 2.83 -7.74
CA THR A 215 -17.69 3.89 -8.41
C THR A 215 -18.49 5.18 -8.45
N ARG A 216 -17.82 6.33 -8.67
CA ARG A 216 -18.54 7.57 -9.01
C ARG A 216 -19.09 7.54 -10.42
N ALA A 217 -20.28 8.12 -10.60
CA ALA A 217 -20.87 8.37 -11.90
C ALA A 217 -20.06 9.43 -12.69
N LYS A 218 -20.09 9.32 -14.02
CA LYS A 218 -19.57 10.36 -14.91
C LYS A 218 -20.61 11.47 -15.06
N SER A 219 -20.17 12.72 -15.08
CA SER A 219 -21.07 13.88 -15.19
C SER A 219 -21.84 13.93 -16.52
N ASN A 220 -21.31 13.27 -17.57
CA ASN A 220 -21.94 13.17 -18.89
C ASN A 220 -22.67 11.83 -19.11
N MET A 221 -22.92 11.06 -18.05
CA MET A 221 -23.65 9.80 -18.14
C MET A 221 -25.10 10.05 -18.54
N LYS A 222 -25.55 9.40 -19.61
CA LYS A 222 -26.95 9.42 -20.05
C LYS A 222 -27.64 8.15 -19.59
N TYR A 223 -28.80 8.30 -18.96
CA TYR A 223 -29.57 7.20 -18.40
C TYR A 223 -31.04 7.59 -18.28
N THR A 224 -31.88 6.55 -18.29
CA THR A 224 -33.29 6.63 -17.99
C THR A 224 -33.54 6.07 -16.58
N VAL A 225 -34.31 6.79 -15.77
CA VAL A 225 -34.66 6.34 -14.41
C VAL A 225 -35.83 5.36 -14.48
N VAL A 226 -35.62 4.16 -13.96
CA VAL A 226 -36.65 3.10 -13.90
C VAL A 226 -37.42 3.17 -12.59
N LYS A 227 -36.73 3.42 -11.48
CA LYS A 227 -37.33 3.52 -10.15
C LYS A 227 -36.56 4.54 -9.33
N THR A 228 -37.28 5.36 -8.57
CA THR A 228 -36.70 6.26 -7.57
C THR A 228 -37.29 5.95 -6.20
N VAL A 229 -36.43 5.92 -5.20
CA VAL A 229 -36.79 5.86 -3.79
C VAL A 229 -36.26 7.11 -3.10
N LYS A 230 -37.14 7.81 -2.39
CA LYS A 230 -36.84 8.96 -1.53
C LYS A 230 -37.62 8.81 -0.24
N SER A 231 -37.02 9.20 0.88
CA SER A 231 -37.71 9.29 2.18
C SER A 231 -36.97 10.25 3.10
N GLU A 232 -37.66 10.75 4.12
CA GLU A 232 -37.04 11.59 5.16
C GLU A 232 -35.95 10.84 5.92
N ASP A 233 -36.14 9.53 6.17
CA ASP A 233 -35.12 8.67 6.78
C ASP A 233 -33.84 8.58 5.93
N LEU A 234 -33.97 8.50 4.60
CA LEU A 234 -32.81 8.50 3.70
C LEU A 234 -32.07 9.84 3.75
N LEU A 235 -32.81 10.95 3.73
CA LEU A 235 -32.25 12.31 3.84
C LEU A 235 -31.51 12.51 5.17
N ALA A 236 -32.04 11.98 6.28
CA ALA A 236 -31.37 12.03 7.59
C ALA A 236 -30.00 11.32 7.58
N HIS A 237 -29.82 10.32 6.71
CA HIS A 237 -28.53 9.64 6.50
C HIS A 237 -27.70 10.25 5.35
N GLY A 238 -28.08 11.43 4.84
CA GLY A 238 -27.39 12.14 3.76
C GLY A 238 -27.67 11.58 2.36
N ILE A 239 -28.64 10.68 2.20
CA ILE A 239 -29.03 10.10 0.91
C ILE A 239 -30.18 10.93 0.32
N ILE A 240 -29.95 11.57 -0.82
CA ILE A 240 -30.96 12.39 -1.50
C ILE A 240 -31.92 11.47 -2.27
N GLU A 241 -31.37 10.55 -3.06
CA GLU A 241 -32.14 9.64 -3.92
C GLU A 241 -31.43 8.29 -4.03
N ASP A 242 -32.23 7.22 -4.08
CA ASP A 242 -31.76 5.89 -4.41
C ASP A 242 -32.52 5.37 -5.63
N GLN A 243 -31.81 5.19 -6.74
CA GLN A 243 -32.41 4.99 -8.06
C GLN A 243 -31.94 3.70 -8.71
N ILE A 244 -32.87 3.05 -9.41
CA ILE A 244 -32.56 2.02 -10.41
C ILE A 244 -32.65 2.71 -11.77
N ILE A 245 -31.58 2.63 -12.55
CA ILE A 245 -31.46 3.28 -13.85
C ILE A 245 -31.08 2.27 -14.93
N GLU A 246 -31.42 2.60 -16.17
CA GLU A 246 -30.89 1.96 -17.37
C GLU A 246 -30.04 2.97 -18.10
N LEU A 247 -28.85 2.55 -18.54
CA LEU A 247 -27.97 3.41 -19.33
C LEU A 247 -28.58 3.65 -20.71
N ASP A 248 -28.25 4.78 -21.33
CA ASP A 248 -28.72 5.08 -22.69
C ASP A 248 -27.63 4.85 -23.76
N GLY A 249 -28.06 4.65 -25.00
CA GLY A 249 -27.20 4.61 -26.18
C GLY A 249 -26.07 3.57 -26.12
N ALA A 250 -24.86 3.95 -26.52
CA ALA A 250 -23.71 3.05 -26.59
C ALA A 250 -23.29 2.48 -25.21
N ALA A 251 -23.55 3.23 -24.13
CA ALA A 251 -23.27 2.76 -22.77
C ALA A 251 -24.17 1.56 -22.42
N ASN A 252 -25.44 1.62 -22.81
CA ASN A 252 -26.40 0.52 -22.62
C ASN A 252 -25.95 -0.77 -23.32
N GLN A 253 -25.55 -0.65 -24.58
CA GLN A 253 -25.09 -1.79 -25.38
C GLN A 253 -23.84 -2.44 -24.76
N ARG A 254 -22.92 -1.62 -24.22
CA ARG A 254 -21.71 -2.10 -23.54
C ARG A 254 -22.00 -2.76 -22.19
N TYR A 255 -23.01 -2.27 -21.45
CA TYR A 255 -23.49 -2.89 -20.21
C TYR A 255 -24.56 -3.99 -20.43
N LYS A 256 -24.85 -4.33 -21.69
CA LYS A 256 -25.77 -5.39 -22.12
C LYS A 256 -27.21 -5.21 -21.65
N GLY A 257 -27.75 -3.99 -21.65
CA GLY A 257 -29.16 -3.78 -21.29
C GLY A 257 -29.47 -3.95 -19.81
N LYS A 258 -28.47 -4.24 -18.98
CA LYS A 258 -28.68 -4.50 -17.56
C LYS A 258 -28.96 -3.21 -16.81
N LYS A 259 -29.79 -3.30 -15.78
CA LYS A 259 -30.03 -2.21 -14.83
C LYS A 259 -28.78 -1.97 -13.99
N ILE A 260 -28.60 -0.73 -13.56
CA ILE A 260 -27.56 -0.33 -12.60
C ILE A 260 -28.20 0.56 -11.54
N ARG A 261 -27.66 0.56 -10.32
CA ARG A 261 -28.16 1.38 -9.22
C ARG A 261 -27.33 2.66 -9.11
N LEU A 262 -28.02 3.78 -8.95
CA LEU A 262 -27.47 5.12 -8.75
C LEU A 262 -27.89 5.62 -7.36
N VAL A 263 -26.92 5.91 -6.50
CA VAL A 263 -27.16 6.48 -5.16
C VAL A 263 -26.65 7.91 -5.13
N ARG A 264 -27.54 8.86 -4.85
CA ARG A 264 -27.24 10.30 -4.72
C ARG A 264 -27.06 10.67 -3.25
N VAL A 265 -25.94 11.27 -2.93
CA VAL A 265 -25.52 11.56 -1.56
C VAL A 265 -25.13 13.02 -1.44
N TRP A 266 -25.66 13.70 -0.43
CA TRP A 266 -25.29 15.06 -0.09
C TRP A 266 -24.17 15.05 0.96
N ASP A 267 -23.02 15.64 0.63
CA ASP A 267 -21.97 15.93 1.61
C ASP A 267 -22.18 17.34 2.16
N SER A 268 -22.70 17.43 3.38
CA SER A 268 -23.00 18.69 4.05
C SER A 268 -21.75 19.51 4.40
N ILE A 269 -20.60 18.85 4.58
CA ILE A 269 -19.34 19.52 4.94
C ILE A 269 -18.78 20.23 3.71
N LYS A 270 -18.74 19.52 2.57
CA LYS A 270 -18.22 20.08 1.32
C LYS A 270 -19.27 20.85 0.52
N LYS A 271 -20.55 20.71 0.87
CA LYS A 271 -21.72 21.22 0.14
C LYS A 271 -21.72 20.74 -1.33
N VAL A 272 -21.47 19.44 -1.51
CA VAL A 272 -21.36 18.81 -2.83
C VAL A 272 -22.22 17.56 -2.89
N GLU A 273 -22.89 17.37 -4.02
CA GLU A 273 -23.59 16.13 -4.34
C GLU A 273 -22.64 15.11 -4.99
N TYR A 274 -22.71 13.87 -4.50
CA TYR A 274 -22.01 12.73 -5.06
C TYR A 274 -23.01 11.71 -5.61
N GLU A 275 -22.73 11.25 -6.83
CA GLU A 275 -23.47 10.19 -7.49
C GLU A 275 -22.62 8.91 -7.54
N PHE A 276 -23.08 7.83 -6.92
CA PHE A 276 -22.40 6.54 -6.86
C PHE A 276 -23.15 5.48 -7.64
N LEU A 277 -22.42 4.72 -8.47
CA LEU A 277 -22.92 3.59 -9.24
C LEU A 277 -22.53 2.28 -8.56
N THR A 278 -23.48 1.33 -8.53
CA THR A 278 -23.23 -0.05 -8.10
C THR A 278 -24.14 -1.03 -8.84
N ASN A 279 -23.68 -2.26 -9.02
CA ASN A 279 -24.53 -3.39 -9.46
C ASN A 279 -25.22 -4.11 -8.29
N ASN A 280 -25.06 -3.65 -7.04
CA ASN A 280 -25.76 -4.22 -5.90
C ASN A 280 -27.09 -3.51 -5.58
N PHE A 281 -28.20 -4.23 -5.73
CA PHE A 281 -29.55 -3.72 -5.47
C PHE A 281 -30.06 -3.96 -4.04
N CYS A 282 -29.34 -4.71 -3.22
CA CYS A 282 -29.82 -5.17 -1.91
C CYS A 282 -29.22 -4.38 -0.74
N TRP A 283 -28.04 -3.79 -0.90
CA TRP A 283 -27.41 -3.02 0.17
C TRP A 283 -28.18 -1.76 0.51
N LYS A 284 -28.05 -1.27 1.75
CA LYS A 284 -28.56 0.06 2.08
C LYS A 284 -27.77 1.11 1.29
N PRO A 285 -28.41 2.20 0.81
CA PRO A 285 -27.70 3.23 0.05
C PRO A 285 -26.57 3.87 0.87
N ALA A 286 -26.75 4.03 2.19
CA ALA A 286 -25.70 4.46 3.12
C ALA A 286 -24.46 3.54 3.10
N THR A 287 -24.63 2.23 2.90
CA THR A 287 -23.50 1.29 2.77
C THR A 287 -22.72 1.50 1.48
N VAL A 288 -23.40 1.83 0.37
CA VAL A 288 -22.75 2.17 -0.91
C VAL A 288 -21.91 3.44 -0.74
N ALA A 289 -22.45 4.46 -0.07
CA ALA A 289 -21.73 5.69 0.24
C ALA A 289 -20.51 5.43 1.14
N ALA A 290 -20.68 4.64 2.20
CA ALA A 290 -19.59 4.26 3.10
C ALA A 290 -18.48 3.48 2.37
N LEU A 291 -18.83 2.52 1.50
CA LEU A 291 -17.87 1.80 0.67
C LEU A 291 -17.01 2.74 -0.18
N TYR A 292 -17.63 3.74 -0.82
CA TYR A 292 -16.87 4.71 -1.61
C TYR A 292 -16.02 5.64 -0.75
N LYS A 293 -16.48 6.02 0.45
CA LYS A 293 -15.70 6.82 1.40
C LYS A 293 -14.38 6.13 1.76
N GLU A 294 -14.41 4.83 2.00
CA GLU A 294 -13.23 4.03 2.33
C GLU A 294 -12.21 3.94 1.18
N ARG A 295 -12.56 4.36 -0.06
CA ARG A 295 -11.60 4.46 -1.17
C ARG A 295 -10.40 5.34 -0.80
N TRP A 296 -10.56 6.36 0.03
CA TRP A 296 -9.46 7.25 0.48
C TRP A 296 -8.30 6.51 1.17
N GLU A 297 -8.50 5.27 1.61
CA GLU A 297 -7.46 4.45 2.23
C GLU A 297 -6.34 4.08 1.27
N ILE A 298 -6.63 3.87 -0.02
CA ILE A 298 -5.59 3.60 -1.02
C ILE A 298 -4.76 4.86 -1.30
N GLU A 299 -5.39 6.03 -1.30
CA GLU A 299 -4.66 7.30 -1.41
C GLU A 299 -3.77 7.54 -0.19
N THR A 300 -4.28 7.24 1.00
CA THR A 300 -3.53 7.32 2.25
C THR A 300 -2.35 6.36 2.25
N PHE A 301 -2.55 5.14 1.73
CA PHE A 301 -1.47 4.19 1.50
C PHE A 301 -0.40 4.75 0.55
N PHE A 302 -0.79 5.32 -0.61
CA PHE A 302 0.15 5.93 -1.53
C PHE A 302 0.90 7.11 -0.92
N LYS A 303 0.22 7.93 -0.11
CA LYS A 303 0.84 9.02 0.65
C LYS A 303 1.90 8.47 1.59
N HIS A 304 1.60 7.42 2.35
CA HIS A 304 2.57 6.78 3.23
C HIS A 304 3.74 6.19 2.46
N LEU A 305 3.49 5.50 1.35
CA LEU A 305 4.54 4.92 0.51
C LEU A 305 5.48 6.02 0.00
N LYS A 306 4.96 7.12 -0.56
CA LYS A 306 5.78 8.20 -1.15
C LYS A 306 6.49 9.08 -0.14
N GLN A 307 5.87 9.34 1.01
CA GLN A 307 6.41 10.29 1.99
C GLN A 307 7.35 9.63 3.01
N ARG A 308 7.13 8.35 3.32
CA ARG A 308 7.86 7.67 4.40
C ARG A 308 8.91 6.69 3.92
N LEU A 309 8.81 6.24 2.66
CA LEU A 309 9.76 5.30 2.07
C LEU A 309 10.46 6.01 0.91
N LYS A 310 11.69 5.60 0.62
CA LYS A 310 12.45 6.09 -0.54
C LYS A 310 11.92 5.46 -1.83
N VAL A 311 10.83 6.02 -2.36
CA VAL A 311 10.28 5.63 -3.69
C VAL A 311 10.15 6.81 -4.64
N THR A 312 10.57 8.01 -4.20
CA THR A 312 10.60 9.25 -5.01
C THR A 312 12.02 9.72 -5.29
N SER A 313 13.01 9.24 -4.53
CA SER A 313 14.45 9.34 -4.83
C SER A 313 15.00 7.92 -5.04
N PHE A 314 15.59 7.65 -6.20
CA PHE A 314 16.06 6.32 -6.58
C PHE A 314 17.57 6.18 -6.47
N VAL A 315 18.03 5.06 -5.93
CA VAL A 315 19.47 4.73 -5.77
C VAL A 315 20.03 3.90 -6.92
N GLY A 316 19.31 3.85 -8.04
CA GLY A 316 19.73 3.24 -9.29
C GLY A 316 18.85 3.71 -10.44
N THR A 317 19.38 3.65 -11.66
CA THR A 317 18.77 4.26 -12.85
C THR A 317 18.13 3.25 -13.79
N SER A 318 18.48 1.96 -13.69
CA SER A 318 17.88 0.92 -14.50
C SER A 318 16.45 0.61 -14.07
N GLU A 319 15.64 0.07 -14.99
CA GLU A 319 14.29 -0.40 -14.71
C GLU A 319 14.26 -1.38 -13.54
N ASN A 320 15.16 -2.36 -13.57
CA ASN A 320 15.26 -3.35 -12.51
C ASN A 320 15.61 -2.72 -11.14
N ALA A 321 16.46 -1.69 -11.10
CA ALA A 321 16.79 -0.99 -9.86
C ALA A 321 15.57 -0.27 -9.26
N VAL A 322 14.79 0.40 -10.12
CA VAL A 322 13.54 1.05 -9.71
C VAL A 322 12.55 0.02 -9.17
N TYR A 323 12.40 -1.12 -9.84
CA TYR A 323 11.48 -2.18 -9.39
C TYR A 323 11.92 -2.80 -8.07
N ILE A 324 13.21 -3.12 -7.90
CA ILE A 324 13.76 -3.60 -6.62
C ILE A 324 13.39 -2.62 -5.52
N GLN A 325 13.67 -1.33 -5.73
CA GLN A 325 13.45 -0.30 -4.72
C GLN A 325 11.96 -0.14 -4.37
N ILE A 326 11.04 -0.27 -5.33
CA ILE A 326 9.59 -0.27 -5.07
C ILE A 326 9.21 -1.50 -4.25
N TRP A 327 9.67 -2.70 -4.63
CA TRP A 327 9.33 -3.94 -3.90
C TRP A 327 9.90 -3.94 -2.47
N THR A 328 11.13 -3.47 -2.27
CA THR A 328 11.73 -3.36 -0.94
C THR A 328 11.04 -2.28 -0.10
N ALA A 329 10.50 -1.22 -0.71
CA ALA A 329 9.69 -0.24 0.00
C ALA A 329 8.35 -0.82 0.45
N LEU A 330 7.71 -1.64 -0.40
CA LEU A 330 6.49 -2.37 -0.06
C LEU A 330 6.72 -3.37 1.08
N ILE A 331 7.88 -4.03 1.12
CA ILE A 331 8.29 -4.85 2.27
C ILE A 331 8.49 -3.98 3.52
N GLY A 332 9.19 -2.85 3.41
CA GLY A 332 9.41 -1.93 4.53
C GLY A 332 8.11 -1.45 5.16
N ILE A 333 7.14 -1.00 4.35
CA ILE A 333 5.85 -0.54 4.86
C ILE A 333 5.00 -1.68 5.45
N LEU A 334 5.10 -2.91 4.89
CA LEU A 334 4.49 -4.10 5.49
C LEU A 334 5.03 -4.37 6.89
N LEU A 335 6.35 -4.32 7.07
CA LEU A 335 6.99 -4.53 8.37
C LEU A 335 6.58 -3.45 9.39
N PHE A 336 6.59 -2.17 8.99
CA PHE A 336 6.12 -1.08 9.85
C PHE A 336 4.66 -1.26 10.28
N LYS A 337 3.77 -1.58 9.34
CA LYS A 337 2.36 -1.84 9.65
C LYS A 337 2.18 -3.07 10.53
N TYR A 338 3.01 -4.10 10.36
CA TYR A 338 2.97 -5.29 11.20
C TYR A 338 3.36 -4.97 12.65
N ILE A 339 4.42 -4.20 12.85
CA ILE A 339 4.83 -3.71 14.17
C ILE A 339 3.71 -2.85 14.77
N GLN A 340 3.19 -1.87 14.02
CA GLN A 340 2.09 -1.00 14.44
C GLN A 340 0.87 -1.80 14.90
N LYS A 341 0.55 -2.88 14.19
CA LYS A 341 -0.60 -3.74 14.48
C LYS A 341 -0.42 -4.59 15.73
N LYS A 342 0.81 -5.00 16.04
CA LYS A 342 1.15 -5.86 17.17
C LYS A 342 1.39 -5.07 18.46
N ALA A 343 1.84 -3.82 18.33
CA ALA A 343 2.05 -2.90 19.43
C ALA A 343 0.75 -2.64 20.21
N LYS A 344 0.87 -2.53 21.53
CA LYS A 344 -0.22 -2.09 22.42
C LYS A 344 -0.45 -0.58 22.36
N TYR A 345 0.63 0.19 22.20
CA TYR A 345 0.55 1.63 22.04
C TYR A 345 -0.11 1.98 20.70
N ASP A 346 -1.05 2.93 20.70
CA ASP A 346 -1.76 3.36 19.49
C ASP A 346 -0.89 4.28 18.62
N TRP A 347 0.04 3.66 17.91
CA TRP A 347 0.98 4.38 17.06
C TRP A 347 0.29 5.04 15.87
N ASN A 348 0.52 6.35 15.69
CA ASN A 348 0.50 6.91 14.35
C ASN A 348 1.69 6.37 13.55
N LEU A 349 1.44 5.82 12.37
CA LEU A 349 2.49 5.22 11.52
C LEU A 349 3.61 6.23 11.16
N SER A 350 3.37 7.55 11.11
CA SER A 350 4.44 8.55 10.93
C SER A 350 5.43 8.52 12.09
N ASN A 351 4.91 8.50 13.32
CA ASN A 351 5.72 8.57 14.53
C ASN A 351 6.52 7.28 14.70
N LEU A 352 5.90 6.13 14.43
CA LEU A 352 6.58 4.83 14.45
C LEU A 352 7.76 4.79 13.46
N VAL A 353 7.54 5.21 12.21
CA VAL A 353 8.60 5.25 11.19
C VAL A 353 9.72 6.20 11.60
N ASN A 354 9.38 7.42 12.04
CA ASN A 354 10.38 8.39 12.46
C ASN A 354 11.21 7.89 13.64
N PHE A 355 10.56 7.25 14.61
CA PHE A 355 11.27 6.72 15.77
C PHE A 355 12.21 5.58 15.37
N ILE A 356 11.74 4.60 14.59
CA ILE A 356 12.57 3.50 14.12
C ILE A 356 13.78 4.04 13.34
N ARG A 357 13.57 5.08 12.52
CA ARG A 357 14.66 5.76 11.80
C ARG A 357 15.71 6.33 12.74
N LEU A 358 15.31 7.07 13.77
CA LEU A 358 16.22 7.70 14.74
C LEU A 358 16.95 6.68 15.61
N ASN A 359 16.33 5.53 15.87
CA ASN A 359 16.83 4.50 16.78
C ASN A 359 17.28 3.22 16.08
N ILE A 360 17.52 3.27 14.77
CA ILE A 360 17.73 2.10 13.92
C ILE A 360 18.86 1.17 14.42
N PHE A 361 19.92 1.75 14.98
CA PHE A 361 21.07 1.03 15.53
C PHE A 361 21.13 0.96 17.06
N VAL A 362 20.13 1.51 17.74
CA VAL A 362 20.04 1.46 19.21
C VAL A 362 19.66 0.05 19.65
N LYS A 363 20.27 -0.42 20.74
CA LYS A 363 20.04 -1.74 21.34
C LYS A 363 18.91 -1.69 22.38
N ILE A 364 17.69 -1.49 21.90
CA ILE A 364 16.45 -1.52 22.69
C ILE A 364 15.57 -2.69 22.26
N ASP A 365 14.81 -3.27 23.18
CA ASP A 365 13.81 -4.27 22.83
C ASP A 365 12.70 -3.63 21.99
N LEU A 366 12.54 -4.08 20.74
CA LEU A 366 11.59 -3.51 19.79
C LEU A 366 10.15 -3.61 20.31
N TRP A 367 9.77 -4.74 20.91
CA TRP A 367 8.39 -4.98 21.32
C TRP A 367 8.05 -4.27 22.62
N LYS A 368 8.95 -4.32 23.61
CA LYS A 368 8.78 -3.56 24.86
C LYS A 368 8.66 -2.07 24.57
N TRP A 369 9.51 -1.55 23.67
CA TRP A 369 9.46 -0.16 23.27
C TRP A 369 8.21 0.17 22.45
N ALA A 370 7.83 -0.70 21.50
CA ALA A 370 6.63 -0.46 20.70
C ALA A 370 5.36 -0.47 21.56
N ASP A 371 5.34 -1.23 22.65
CA ASP A 371 4.24 -1.26 23.61
C ASP A 371 4.24 -0.06 24.57
N ASP A 372 5.41 0.44 24.95
CA ASP A 372 5.58 1.55 25.90
C ASP A 372 6.78 2.45 25.51
N PRO A 373 6.59 3.41 24.58
CA PRO A 373 7.69 4.16 23.99
C PRO A 373 8.23 5.31 24.84
N PHE A 374 7.45 5.80 25.78
CA PHE A 374 7.79 6.95 26.60
C PHE A 374 8.00 6.47 28.02
N ILE A 375 9.14 6.81 28.61
CA ILE A 375 9.35 6.57 30.03
C ILE A 375 8.34 7.43 30.77
N SER A 376 7.28 6.81 31.27
CA SER A 376 6.43 7.43 32.28
C SER A 376 7.32 7.60 33.51
N GLY A 377 7.77 8.82 33.76
CA GLY A 377 8.44 9.13 35.03
C GLY A 377 7.54 8.62 36.15
N LYS A 378 8.13 7.98 37.17
CA LYS A 378 7.39 7.78 38.42
C LYS A 378 6.81 9.16 38.79
N PRO A 379 5.50 9.30 39.04
CA PRO A 379 5.02 10.53 39.64
C PRO A 379 5.89 10.81 40.88
N PRO A 380 6.35 12.05 41.09
CA PRO A 380 7.22 12.35 42.22
C PRO A 380 6.58 11.79 43.48
N ASP A 381 7.39 11.10 44.28
CA ASP A 381 6.95 10.52 45.53
C ASP A 381 6.28 11.66 46.32
N LYS A 382 5.02 11.50 46.73
CA LYS A 382 4.28 12.56 47.46
C LYS A 382 4.91 12.87 48.85
N LYS A 383 6.03 12.24 49.19
CA LYS A 383 6.84 12.56 50.36
C LYS A 383 7.62 13.85 50.10
N GLY A 384 7.15 14.95 50.70
CA GLY A 384 7.82 16.25 50.65
C GLY A 384 7.08 17.35 49.90
N GLN A 385 5.81 17.17 49.55
CA GLN A 385 4.97 18.30 49.12
C GLN A 385 4.79 19.24 50.32
N PHE A 386 5.60 20.30 50.38
CA PHE A 386 5.33 21.46 51.22
C PHE A 386 3.99 22.06 50.75
N GLN A 387 2.95 21.97 51.57
CA GLN A 387 1.77 22.82 51.42
C GLN A 387 2.18 24.23 51.83
N LEU A 388 2.58 25.04 50.85
CA LEU A 388 2.61 26.49 51.02
C LEU A 388 1.28 27.02 50.49
N PHE A 389 0.42 27.37 51.46
CA PHE A 389 -0.92 27.98 51.38
C PHE A 389 -2.07 27.08 50.95
#